data_AF-A0A931S2Z1-F1
#
_entry.id   AF-A0A931S2Z1-F1
#
_cell.length_a   1.000
_cell.length_b   1.000
_cell.length_c   1.000
_cell.angle_alpha   90.00
_cell.angle_beta   90.00
_cell.angle_gamma   90.00
#
_symmetry.space_group_name_H-M   'P 1'
#
loop_
_entity.id
_entity.type
_entity.pdbx_description
1 polymer ?
#
loop_
_entity_poly.entity_id
_entity_poly.type
_entity_poly.pdbx_seq_one_letter_code
_entity_poly.pdbx_strand_id
1 'polypeptide(L)'
;MDSRDELNKAREQAIIDSFRPICLCNKIRKGIIVKAIQSGAKTFEMVSRRTGAGTGPCGAQRCGPMIRGMLGEEVETCFDCGWSILKDGHLLLVRVKRLLNDESDYREAFRLSGRT
;
A
#
# COMPACT_ATOMS: atom_id res chain seq x y z
N MET A 1 31.74 20.48 -2.21
CA MET A 1 31.11 19.20 -1.83
C MET A 1 31.34 18.24 -2.97
N ASP A 2 32.02 17.12 -2.72
CA ASP A 2 32.49 16.18 -3.74
C ASP A 2 31.36 15.25 -4.20
N SER A 3 31.30 14.89 -5.48
CA SER A 3 30.27 14.02 -6.06
C SER A 3 30.25 12.62 -5.41
N ARG A 4 31.39 12.19 -4.84
CA ARG A 4 31.51 10.94 -4.08
C ARG A 4 30.72 10.97 -2.77
N ASP A 5 30.67 12.11 -2.09
CA ASP A 5 29.99 12.25 -0.82
C ASP A 5 28.47 12.13 -0.99
N GLU A 6 27.94 12.74 -2.06
CA GLU A 6 26.52 12.62 -2.42
C GLU A 6 26.13 11.17 -2.73
N LEU A 7 26.98 10.41 -3.44
CA LEU A 7 26.75 9.00 -3.70
C LEU A 7 26.69 8.17 -2.42
N ASN A 8 27.62 8.42 -1.48
CA ASN A 8 27.67 7.71 -0.21
C ASN A 8 26.42 8.00 0.62
N LYS A 9 26.00 9.27 0.69
CA LYS A 9 24.79 9.70 1.38
C LYS A 9 23.53 9.06 0.80
N ALA A 10 23.42 9.00 -0.54
CA ALA A 10 22.29 8.35 -1.21
C ALA A 10 22.25 6.84 -0.92
N ARG A 11 23.40 6.18 -0.91
CA ARG A 11 23.51 4.75 -0.55
C ARG A 11 23.11 4.50 0.91
N GLU A 12 23.60 5.31 1.83
CA GLU A 12 23.23 5.22 3.25
C GLU A 12 21.72 5.41 3.43
N GLN A 13 21.14 6.42 2.78
CA GLN A 13 19.71 6.68 2.83
C GLN A 13 18.88 5.51 2.27
N ALA A 14 19.34 4.87 1.19
CA ALA A 14 18.68 3.69 0.62
C ALA A 14 18.75 2.47 1.56
N ILE A 15 19.88 2.28 2.27
CA ILE A 15 20.02 1.22 3.28
C ILE A 15 19.03 1.46 4.41
N ILE A 16 18.96 2.68 4.97
CA ILE A 16 18.03 3.03 6.04
C ILE A 16 16.57 2.82 5.60
N ASP A 17 16.21 3.30 4.42
CA ASP A 17 14.85 3.17 3.88
C ASP A 17 14.47 1.71 3.57
N SER A 18 15.44 0.84 3.27
CA SER A 18 15.19 -0.60 3.08
C SER A 18 14.65 -1.29 4.34
N PHE A 19 14.99 -0.77 5.52
CA PHE A 19 14.51 -1.30 6.81
C PHE A 19 13.12 -0.84 7.19
N ARG A 20 12.57 0.18 6.51
CA ARG A 20 11.24 0.72 6.79
C ARG A 20 10.17 -0.37 6.66
N PRO A 21 9.31 -0.59 7.67
CA PRO A 21 8.23 -1.56 7.56
C PRO A 21 7.15 -1.06 6.58
N ILE A 22 6.69 -1.97 5.71
CA ILE A 22 5.60 -1.73 4.75
C ILE A 22 4.36 -2.51 5.16
N CYS A 23 4.52 -3.82 5.41
CA CYS A 23 3.44 -4.66 5.91
C CYS A 23 3.62 -4.86 7.41
N LEU A 24 2.79 -4.19 8.20
CA LEU A 24 2.92 -4.19 9.66
C LEU A 24 2.48 -5.50 10.30
N CYS A 25 1.42 -6.13 9.78
CA CYS A 25 0.93 -7.41 10.28
C CYS A 25 1.92 -8.55 10.01
N ASN A 26 2.49 -8.61 8.79
CA ASN A 26 3.43 -9.67 8.39
C ASN A 26 4.89 -9.26 8.58
N LYS A 27 5.15 -8.08 9.19
CA LYS A 27 6.49 -7.55 9.49
C LYS A 27 7.42 -7.49 8.26
N ILE A 28 6.86 -7.18 7.08
CA ILE A 28 7.62 -7.12 5.82
C ILE A 28 8.18 -5.72 5.61
N ARG A 29 9.49 -5.64 5.38
CA ARG A 29 10.26 -4.40 5.17
C ARG A 29 10.32 -4.00 3.70
N LYS A 30 10.57 -2.72 3.44
CA LYS A 30 10.60 -2.14 2.09
C LYS A 30 11.64 -2.81 1.18
N GLY A 31 12.81 -3.16 1.71
CA GLY A 31 13.86 -3.84 0.94
C GLY A 31 13.40 -5.17 0.34
N ILE A 32 12.55 -5.91 1.03
CA ILE A 32 11.98 -7.19 0.53
C ILE A 32 11.02 -6.94 -0.63
N ILE A 33 10.17 -5.93 -0.52
CA ILE A 33 9.24 -5.52 -1.58
C ILE A 33 10.02 -5.03 -2.81
N VAL A 34 11.00 -4.14 -2.61
CA VAL A 34 11.85 -3.62 -3.70
C VAL A 34 12.57 -4.76 -4.40
N LYS A 35 13.16 -5.71 -3.65
CA LYS A 35 13.81 -6.89 -4.24
C LYS A 35 12.85 -7.73 -5.07
N ALA A 36 11.60 -7.92 -4.61
CA ALA A 36 10.59 -8.64 -5.36
C ALA A 36 10.23 -7.96 -6.69
N ILE A 37 10.11 -6.62 -6.68
CA ILE A 37 9.84 -5.79 -7.86
C ILE A 37 11.03 -5.85 -8.83
N GLN A 38 12.26 -5.64 -8.35
CA GLN A 38 13.48 -5.76 -9.15
C GLN A 38 13.67 -7.15 -9.76
N SER A 39 13.18 -8.19 -9.08
CA SER A 39 13.15 -9.57 -9.61
C SER A 39 12.02 -9.79 -10.64
N GLY A 40 11.35 -8.74 -11.11
CA GLY A 40 10.33 -8.77 -12.16
C GLY A 40 8.88 -8.91 -11.69
N ALA A 41 8.56 -8.65 -10.41
CA ALA A 41 7.15 -8.59 -9.99
C ALA A 41 6.51 -7.30 -10.50
N LYS A 42 5.48 -7.42 -11.34
CA LYS A 42 4.78 -6.28 -11.98
C LYS A 42 3.39 -6.01 -11.42
N THR A 43 2.87 -6.90 -10.57
CA THR A 43 1.53 -6.77 -9.98
C THR A 43 1.60 -6.95 -8.47
N PHE A 44 0.62 -6.39 -7.77
CA PHE A 44 0.48 -6.59 -6.32
C PHE A 44 0.43 -8.07 -5.95
N GLU A 45 -0.29 -8.89 -6.73
CA GLU A 45 -0.41 -10.33 -6.48
C GLU A 45 0.95 -11.05 -6.61
N MET A 46 1.77 -10.70 -7.61
CA MET A 46 3.11 -11.27 -7.74
C MET A 46 4.01 -10.88 -6.56
N VAL A 47 3.91 -9.62 -6.10
CA VAL A 47 4.64 -9.16 -4.91
C VAL A 47 4.15 -9.89 -3.66
N SER A 48 2.84 -10.01 -3.48
CA SER A 48 2.21 -10.74 -2.36
C SER A 48 2.68 -12.19 -2.34
N ARG A 49 2.63 -12.89 -3.48
CA ARG A 49 3.08 -14.28 -3.59
C ARG A 49 4.55 -14.48 -3.24
N ARG A 50 5.41 -13.51 -3.59
CA ARG A 50 6.86 -13.58 -3.33
C ARG A 50 7.25 -13.19 -1.91
N THR A 51 6.46 -12.33 -1.26
CA THR A 51 6.86 -11.67 -0.01
C THR A 51 5.95 -11.96 1.18
N GLY A 52 4.77 -12.53 0.93
CA GLY A 52 3.70 -12.69 1.91
C GLY A 52 2.98 -11.39 2.25
N ALA A 53 3.33 -10.24 1.68
CA ALA A 53 2.66 -8.98 2.01
C ALA A 53 1.19 -8.97 1.55
N GLY A 54 0.28 -8.54 2.42
CA GLY A 54 -1.15 -8.50 2.12
C GLY A 54 -1.94 -9.77 2.44
N THR A 55 -1.27 -10.83 2.89
CA THR A 55 -1.90 -12.10 3.32
C THR A 55 -2.26 -12.15 4.81
N GLY A 56 -1.88 -11.12 5.57
CA GLY A 56 -2.16 -11.05 7.01
C GLY A 56 -3.60 -10.67 7.32
N PRO A 57 -3.97 -10.59 8.62
CA PRO A 57 -5.35 -10.35 9.07
C PRO A 57 -5.95 -9.04 8.56
N CYS A 58 -5.12 -8.04 8.20
CA CYS A 58 -5.62 -6.79 7.63
C CYS A 58 -5.97 -6.87 6.14
N GLY A 59 -5.84 -8.02 5.47
CA GLY A 59 -6.29 -8.23 4.09
C GLY A 59 -5.76 -7.20 3.09
N ALA A 60 -4.49 -6.82 3.20
CA ALA A 60 -3.84 -5.78 2.40
C ALA A 60 -4.41 -4.35 2.51
N GLN A 61 -5.37 -4.06 3.39
CA GLN A 61 -5.98 -2.72 3.52
C GLN A 61 -4.96 -1.63 3.80
N ARG A 62 -3.91 -1.95 4.57
CA ARG A 62 -2.87 -0.99 5.00
C ARG A 62 -1.70 -0.89 4.03
N CYS A 63 -1.13 -2.03 3.63
CA CYS A 63 0.08 -2.08 2.80
C CYS A 63 -0.22 -2.14 1.31
N GLY A 64 -1.44 -2.54 0.91
CA GLY A 64 -1.84 -2.74 -0.47
C GLY A 64 -1.67 -1.47 -1.32
N PRO A 65 -2.29 -0.34 -0.95
CA PRO A 65 -2.12 0.91 -1.67
C PRO A 65 -0.65 1.36 -1.74
N MET A 66 0.11 1.21 -0.65
CA MET A 66 1.53 1.58 -0.61
C MET A 66 2.36 0.74 -1.59
N ILE A 67 2.17 -0.58 -1.63
CA ILE A 67 2.89 -1.49 -2.54
C ILE A 67 2.51 -1.23 -4.00
N ARG A 68 1.24 -0.93 -4.26
CA ARG A 68 0.75 -0.56 -5.58
C ARG A 68 1.34 0.77 -6.06
N GLY A 69 1.46 1.76 -5.18
CA GLY A 69 2.20 2.99 -5.46
C GLY A 69 3.68 2.72 -5.79
N MET A 70 4.33 1.75 -5.13
CA MET A 70 5.70 1.32 -5.49
C MET A 70 5.78 0.63 -6.86
N LEU A 71 4.67 0.09 -7.37
CA LEU A 71 4.54 -0.50 -8.71
C LEU A 71 4.15 0.55 -9.78
N GLY A 72 3.93 1.80 -9.39
CA GLY A 72 3.56 2.90 -10.29
C GLY A 72 2.06 3.14 -10.45
N GLU A 73 1.21 2.50 -9.64
CA GLU A 73 -0.23 2.82 -9.61
C GLU A 73 -0.46 4.20 -8.93
N GLU A 74 -1.45 4.95 -9.39
CA GLU A 74 -1.77 6.25 -8.80
C GLU A 74 -2.42 6.10 -7.42
N VAL A 75 -1.79 6.70 -6.41
CA VAL A 75 -2.24 6.69 -5.02
C VAL A 75 -2.48 8.12 -4.53
N GLU A 76 -3.51 8.28 -3.70
CA GLU A 76 -3.82 9.51 -2.97
C GLU A 76 -3.77 9.25 -1.47
N THR A 77 -3.70 10.30 -0.67
CA THR A 77 -3.82 10.18 0.79
C THR A 77 -5.26 10.50 1.17
N CYS A 78 -5.93 9.59 1.88
CA CYS A 78 -7.26 9.85 2.40
C CYS A 78 -7.21 11.01 3.40
N PHE A 79 -8.03 12.04 3.19
CA PHE A 79 -8.06 13.22 4.05
C PHE A 79 -8.54 12.89 5.47
N ASP A 80 -9.46 11.94 5.61
CA ASP A 80 -10.06 11.60 6.90
C ASP A 80 -9.14 10.80 7.81
N CYS A 81 -8.36 9.86 7.25
CA CYS A 81 -7.56 8.92 8.04
C CYS A 81 -6.04 8.97 7.75
N GLY A 82 -5.59 9.74 6.76
CA GLY A 82 -4.18 9.89 6.41
C GLY A 82 -3.53 8.67 5.75
N TRP A 83 -4.30 7.61 5.43
CA TRP A 83 -3.78 6.41 4.76
C TRP A 83 -3.71 6.60 3.25
N SER A 84 -2.68 6.02 2.62
CA SER A 84 -2.61 5.93 1.15
C SER A 84 -3.75 5.05 0.62
N ILE A 85 -4.44 5.49 -0.42
CA ILE A 85 -5.55 4.82 -1.11
C ILE A 85 -5.30 4.84 -2.62
N LEU A 86 -5.86 3.88 -3.36
CA LEU A 86 -5.82 3.91 -4.83
C LEU A 86 -6.84 4.92 -5.36
N LYS A 87 -6.42 5.77 -6.32
CA LYS A 87 -7.33 6.75 -6.93
C LYS A 87 -8.57 6.12 -7.54
N ASP A 88 -8.38 5.03 -8.29
CA ASP A 88 -9.47 4.34 -8.99
C ASP A 88 -10.30 3.42 -8.08
N GLY A 89 -9.74 3.00 -6.95
CA GLY A 89 -10.44 2.16 -5.96
C GLY A 89 -11.52 2.93 -5.19
N HIS A 90 -11.29 4.22 -4.95
CA HIS A 90 -12.28 5.11 -4.35
C HIS A 90 -13.47 5.34 -5.30
N LEU A 91 -13.22 5.42 -6.62
CA LEU A 91 -14.27 5.63 -7.61
C LEU A 91 -15.29 4.48 -7.64
N LEU A 92 -14.88 3.23 -7.38
CA LEU A 92 -15.78 2.08 -7.33
C LEU A 92 -16.71 2.12 -6.11
N LEU A 93 -16.21 2.55 -4.94
CA LEU A 93 -17.03 2.78 -3.74
C LEU A 93 -17.91 4.04 -3.85
N VAL A 94 -17.42 5.11 -4.49
CA VAL A 94 -18.17 6.36 -4.71
C VAL A 94 -19.23 6.23 -5.80
N ARG A 95 -19.00 5.41 -6.83
CA ARG A 95 -20.01 5.13 -7.86
C ARG A 95 -21.17 4.29 -7.31
N VAL A 96 -20.90 3.43 -6.32
CA VAL A 96 -21.92 2.80 -5.47
C VAL A 96 -22.58 3.82 -4.53
N LYS A 97 -21.83 4.77 -3.95
CA LYS A 97 -22.35 5.89 -3.14
C LYS A 97 -23.37 6.77 -3.88
N ARG A 98 -23.25 6.91 -5.20
CA ARG A 98 -24.25 7.62 -6.04
C ARG A 98 -25.59 6.86 -6.16
N LEU A 99 -25.59 5.54 -5.90
CA LEU A 99 -26.78 4.70 -5.99
C LEU A 99 -27.43 4.39 -4.63
N LEU A 100 -26.73 4.64 -3.52
CA LEU A 100 -27.22 4.41 -2.16
C LEU A 100 -27.21 5.74 -1.38
N ASN A 101 -28.40 6.35 -1.27
CA ASN A 101 -28.62 7.74 -0.87
C ASN A 101 -28.78 7.97 0.65
N ASP A 102 -28.36 7.05 1.53
CA ASP A 102 -28.51 7.25 2.97
C ASP A 102 -27.23 6.89 3.76
N GLU A 103 -26.83 7.79 4.67
CA GLU A 103 -25.60 7.71 5.47
C GLU A 103 -25.63 6.54 6.48
N SER A 104 -26.84 6.07 6.84
CA SER A 104 -27.06 4.92 7.73
C SER A 104 -26.67 3.59 7.08
N ASP A 105 -26.90 3.44 5.77
CA ASP A 105 -26.56 2.23 5.00
C ASP A 105 -25.06 2.04 4.80
N TYR A 106 -24.28 3.14 4.79
CA TYR A 106 -22.83 3.07 4.62
C TYR A 106 -22.13 2.48 5.84
N ARG A 107 -22.58 2.88 7.05
CA ARG A 107 -22.10 2.32 8.31
C ARG A 107 -22.54 0.87 8.46
N GLU A 108 -23.76 0.54 8.05
CA GLU A 108 -24.28 -0.83 8.02
C GLU A 108 -23.46 -1.70 7.04
N ALA A 109 -23.22 -1.27 5.80
CA ALA A 109 -22.45 -2.00 4.80
C ALA A 109 -20.98 -2.19 5.19
N PHE A 110 -20.35 -1.20 5.83
CA PHE A 110 -18.99 -1.34 6.36
C PHE A 110 -18.95 -2.25 7.60
N ARG A 111 -20.00 -2.23 8.45
CA ARG A 111 -20.16 -3.12 9.61
C ARG A 111 -20.50 -4.56 9.17
N LEU A 112 -21.25 -4.75 8.09
CA LEU A 112 -21.63 -6.06 7.51
C LEU A 112 -20.52 -6.66 6.63
N SER A 113 -19.68 -5.85 6.01
CA SER A 113 -18.46 -6.30 5.31
C SER A 113 -17.25 -6.48 6.25
N GLY A 114 -17.34 -5.96 7.47
CA GLY A 114 -16.48 -6.29 8.61
C GLY A 114 -16.77 -7.70 9.13
N ARG A 115 -16.39 -8.72 8.36
CA ARG A 115 -16.40 -10.11 8.81
C ARG A 115 -15.19 -10.32 9.72
N THR A 116 -15.43 -10.12 11.03
CA THR A 116 -14.63 -10.43 12.23
C THR A 116 -13.18 -9.96 12.29
#